data_AF-A0A841ULJ4-F1
#
_entry.id   AF-A0A841ULJ4-F1
#
_cell.length_a   1.000
_cell.length_b   1.000
_cell.length_c   1.000
_cell.angle_alpha   90.00
_cell.angle_beta   90.00
_cell.angle_gamma   90.00
#
_symmetry.space_group_name_H-M   'P 1'
#
loop_
_entity.id
_entity.type
_entity.pdbx_description
1 polymer ?
#
loop_
_entity_poly.entity_id
_entity_poly.type
_entity_poly.pdbx_seq_one_letter_code
_entity_poly.pdbx_strand_id
1 'polypeptide(L)'
;MADTDQWEQAAAYIIDNHPATAAFVKNERLGFTIPYFHNGEYHDYIPDFIIRLKTAKYNYLILETKGWDELREVKEAAAKRWCNAINTDGKHGHWQYFLTGLSKVKEGIDQALTSSPP
;
A
#
# COMPACT_ATOMS: atom_id res chain seq x y z
N MET A 1 -12.50 -18.71 -3.91
CA MET A 1 -11.11 -18.40 -3.48
C MET A 1 -10.10 -18.57 -4.62
N ALA A 2 -10.49 -18.42 -5.89
CA ALA A 2 -9.55 -18.45 -7.03
C ALA A 2 -9.20 -17.04 -7.56
N ASP A 3 -10.05 -16.05 -7.30
CA ASP A 3 -9.90 -14.70 -7.89
C ASP A 3 -8.86 -13.82 -7.17
N THR A 4 -8.66 -14.00 -5.86
CA THR A 4 -7.74 -13.16 -5.08
C THR A 4 -6.28 -13.39 -5.48
N ASP A 5 -5.85 -14.64 -5.57
CA ASP A 5 -4.47 -14.96 -5.96
C ASP A 5 -4.18 -14.56 -7.41
N GLN A 6 -5.15 -14.72 -8.32
CA GLN A 6 -5.00 -14.27 -9.70
C GLN A 6 -4.90 -12.74 -9.81
N TRP A 7 -5.68 -12.00 -9.01
CA TRP A 7 -5.59 -10.54 -8.96
C TRP A 7 -4.27 -10.05 -8.36
N GLU A 8 -3.80 -10.68 -7.29
CA GLU A 8 -2.51 -10.34 -6.68
C GLU A 8 -1.35 -10.64 -7.64
N GLN A 9 -1.40 -11.76 -8.38
CA GLN A 9 -0.41 -12.07 -9.43
C GLN A 9 -0.43 -11.04 -10.57
N ALA A 10 -1.62 -10.65 -11.03
CA ALA A 10 -1.76 -9.64 -12.07
C ALA A 10 -1.27 -8.26 -11.59
N ALA A 11 -1.56 -7.88 -10.34
CA ALA A 11 -1.07 -6.66 -9.74
C ALA A 11 0.47 -6.69 -9.62
N ALA A 12 1.04 -7.80 -9.14
CA ALA A 12 2.49 -7.98 -9.07
C ALA A 12 3.16 -7.80 -10.43
N TYR A 13 2.59 -8.38 -11.50
CA TYR A 13 3.09 -8.19 -12.86
C TYR A 13 3.07 -6.71 -13.29
N ILE A 14 1.98 -5.98 -12.99
CA ILE A 14 1.88 -4.55 -13.30
C ILE A 14 2.92 -3.74 -12.52
N ILE A 15 3.09 -4.02 -11.23
CA ILE A 15 4.04 -3.34 -10.33
C ILE A 15 5.47 -3.55 -10.82
N ASP A 16 5.85 -4.78 -11.14
CA ASP A 16 7.20 -5.16 -11.60
C ASP A 16 7.59 -4.47 -12.90
N ASN A 17 6.64 -4.35 -13.83
CA ASN A 17 6.85 -3.72 -15.14
C ASN A 17 6.65 -2.18 -15.13
N HIS A 18 6.32 -1.58 -13.98
CA HIS A 18 6.06 -0.15 -13.91
C HIS A 18 7.38 0.64 -13.87
N PRO A 19 7.58 1.67 -14.73
CA PRO A 19 8.84 2.41 -14.80
C PRO A 19 9.18 3.10 -13.46
N ALA A 20 8.17 3.54 -12.70
CA ALA A 20 8.34 4.17 -11.40
C ALA A 20 8.71 3.20 -10.26
N THR A 21 8.61 1.88 -10.44
CA THR A 21 8.93 0.90 -9.38
C THR A 21 10.42 0.67 -9.30
N ALA A 22 11.01 0.89 -8.13
CA ALA A 22 12.41 0.59 -7.83
C ALA A 22 12.60 -0.81 -7.23
N ALA A 23 11.65 -1.23 -6.39
CA ALA A 23 11.54 -2.56 -5.79
C ALA A 23 10.13 -2.72 -5.24
N PHE A 24 9.64 -3.93 -5.08
CA PHE A 24 8.39 -4.19 -4.39
C PHE A 24 8.42 -5.55 -3.69
N VAL A 25 7.50 -5.73 -2.75
CA VAL A 25 7.28 -7.01 -2.08
C VAL A 25 5.79 -7.20 -1.86
N LYS A 26 5.31 -8.42 -2.11
CA LYS A 26 4.02 -8.87 -1.61
C LYS A 26 4.15 -9.08 -0.11
N ASN A 27 3.27 -8.50 0.69
CA ASN A 27 3.29 -8.61 2.15
C ASN A 27 2.74 -9.96 2.63
N GLU A 28 3.21 -11.04 2.02
CA GLU A 28 2.89 -12.40 2.41
C GLU A 28 3.96 -12.87 3.40
N ARG A 29 3.57 -13.03 4.67
CA ARG A 29 4.45 -13.48 5.78
C ARG A 29 5.63 -12.55 6.09
N LEU A 30 5.65 -11.33 5.55
CA LEU A 30 6.65 -10.31 5.87
C LEU A 30 6.46 -9.73 7.29
N GLY A 31 5.23 -9.79 7.82
CA GLY A 31 4.92 -9.29 9.16
C GLY A 31 4.72 -7.77 9.22
N PHE A 32 4.53 -7.10 8.08
CA PHE A 32 4.17 -5.69 8.07
C PHE A 32 2.66 -5.56 8.34
N THR A 33 2.31 -4.99 9.49
CA THR A 33 0.92 -4.74 9.90
C THR A 33 0.69 -3.28 10.25
N ILE A 34 -0.55 -2.83 10.07
CA ILE A 34 -1.03 -1.51 10.45
C ILE A 34 -2.08 -1.70 11.56
N PRO A 35 -1.82 -1.23 12.78
CA PRO A 35 -2.76 -1.40 13.88
C PRO A 35 -4.00 -0.52 13.66
N TYR A 36 -5.18 -1.07 13.96
CA TYR A 36 -6.44 -0.34 14.02
C TYR A 36 -7.29 -0.77 15.21
N PHE A 37 -8.20 0.09 15.65
CA PHE A 37 -9.12 -0.19 16.76
C PHE A 37 -10.55 -0.26 16.22
N HIS A 38 -11.24 -1.36 16.51
CA HIS A 38 -12.61 -1.57 16.09
C HIS A 38 -13.34 -2.46 17.10
N ASN A 39 -14.63 -2.18 17.35
CA ASN A 39 -15.47 -2.97 18.25
C ASN A 39 -14.88 -3.24 19.65
N GLY A 40 -14.12 -2.28 20.20
CA GLY A 40 -13.53 -2.40 21.54
C GLY A 40 -12.17 -3.10 21.59
N GLU A 41 -11.64 -3.57 20.46
CA GLU A 41 -10.41 -4.36 20.40
C GLU A 41 -9.39 -3.80 19.39
N TYR A 42 -8.12 -4.12 19.61
CA TYR A 42 -7.04 -3.84 18.66
C TYR A 42 -6.92 -4.98 17.65
N HIS A 43 -6.73 -4.60 16.39
CA HIS A 43 -6.58 -5.50 15.26
C HIS A 43 -5.42 -5.05 14.37
N ASP A 44 -4.94 -5.98 13.55
CA ASP A 44 -3.88 -5.73 12.57
C ASP A 44 -4.43 -5.80 11.14
N TYR A 45 -4.22 -4.74 10.38
CA TYR A 45 -4.46 -4.71 8.94
C TYR A 45 -3.16 -5.09 8.20
N ILE A 46 -3.24 -6.12 7.36
CA ILE A 46 -2.13 -6.58 6.51
C ILE A 46 -2.40 -6.13 5.07
N PRO A 47 -1.74 -5.06 4.58
CA PRO A 47 -1.91 -4.61 3.20
C PRO A 47 -1.27 -5.58 2.21
N ASP A 48 -1.69 -5.58 0.94
CA ASP A 48 -1.19 -6.51 -0.07
C ASP A 48 0.28 -6.31 -0.49
N PHE A 49 0.68 -5.07 -0.83
CA PHE A 49 2.00 -4.77 -1.38
C PHE A 49 2.66 -3.55 -0.74
N ILE A 50 3.99 -3.60 -0.68
CA ILE A 50 4.84 -2.44 -0.40
C ILE A 50 5.74 -2.20 -1.61
N ILE A 51 5.70 -0.99 -2.14
CA ILE A 51 6.41 -0.59 -3.35
C ILE A 51 7.35 0.55 -2.99
N ARG A 52 8.63 0.42 -3.31
CA ARG A 52 9.59 1.53 -3.27
C ARG A 52 9.63 2.21 -4.64
N LEU A 53 9.39 3.50 -4.68
CA LEU A 53 9.37 4.29 -5.92
C LEU A 53 10.78 4.75 -6.33
N LYS A 54 11.00 4.95 -7.63
CA LYS A 54 12.22 5.51 -8.20
C LYS A 54 12.24 7.03 -8.04
N THR A 55 12.59 7.48 -6.84
CA THR A 55 12.73 8.89 -6.47
C THR A 55 14.12 9.14 -5.86
N ALA A 56 14.54 10.41 -5.76
CA ALA A 56 15.83 10.77 -5.17
C ALA A 56 15.92 10.38 -3.68
N LYS A 57 14.82 10.57 -2.94
CA LYS A 57 14.63 10.09 -1.56
C LYS A 57 13.84 8.80 -1.53
N TYR A 58 13.84 8.09 -0.39
CA TYR A 58 13.00 6.91 -0.23
C TYR A 58 11.52 7.28 -0.11
N ASN A 59 10.77 6.94 -1.15
CA ASN A 59 9.30 7.00 -1.18
C ASN A 59 8.74 5.59 -1.27
N TYR A 60 7.78 5.29 -0.41
CA TYR A 60 7.11 4.01 -0.29
C TYR A 60 5.61 4.18 -0.53
N LEU A 61 5.03 3.22 -1.25
CA LEU A 61 3.59 3.11 -1.47
C LEU A 61 3.12 1.78 -0.89
N ILE A 62 2.18 1.86 0.04
CA ILE A 62 1.35 0.73 0.47
C ILE A 62 0.19 0.65 -0.52
N LEU A 63 0.10 -0.45 -1.26
CA LEU A 63 -0.93 -0.67 -2.26
C LEU A 63 -1.83 -1.82 -1.82
N GLU A 64 -3.12 -1.53 -1.66
CA GLU A 64 -4.16 -2.52 -1.41
C GLU A 64 -4.95 -2.76 -2.69
N THR A 65 -5.04 -4.01 -3.12
CA THR A 65 -5.68 -4.40 -4.39
C THR A 65 -7.04 -5.05 -4.19
N LYS A 66 -7.37 -5.42 -2.95
CA LYS A 66 -8.66 -6.05 -2.62
C LYS A 66 -9.80 -5.05 -2.71
N GLY A 67 -10.93 -5.55 -3.20
CA GLY A 67 -12.16 -4.80 -3.42
C GLY A 67 -12.98 -4.56 -2.15
N TRP A 68 -14.21 -5.10 -2.14
CA TRP A 68 -15.15 -4.88 -1.04
C TRP A 68 -14.74 -5.64 0.22
N ASP A 69 -14.71 -4.93 1.35
CA ASP A 69 -14.44 -5.41 2.70
C ASP A 69 -15.32 -4.57 3.63
N GLU A 70 -16.03 -5.19 4.57
CA GLU A 70 -16.95 -4.48 5.48
C GLU A 70 -16.24 -3.42 6.33
N LEU A 71 -14.96 -3.65 6.65
CA LEU A 71 -14.12 -2.74 7.44
C LEU A 71 -13.19 -1.91 6.56
N ARG A 72 -13.42 -1.85 5.25
CA ARG A 72 -12.61 -1.11 4.28
C ARG A 72 -12.30 0.31 4.73
N GLU A 73 -13.33 1.07 5.10
CA GLU A 73 -13.17 2.47 5.50
C GLU A 73 -12.35 2.62 6.79
N VAL A 74 -12.53 1.70 7.74
CA VAL A 74 -11.78 1.68 9.01
C VAL A 74 -10.30 1.37 8.74
N LYS A 75 -10.01 0.37 7.90
CA LYS A 75 -8.64 -0.02 7.53
C LYS A 75 -7.94 1.07 6.72
N GLU A 76 -8.64 1.67 5.75
CA GLU A 76 -8.13 2.79 4.96
C GLU A 76 -7.81 4.00 5.84
N ALA A 77 -8.71 4.35 6.77
CA ALA A 77 -8.47 5.44 7.71
C ALA A 77 -7.27 5.15 8.63
N ALA A 78 -7.11 3.91 9.08
CA ALA A 78 -5.96 3.49 9.89
C ALA A 78 -4.64 3.59 9.10
N ALA A 79 -4.62 3.11 7.85
CA ALA A 79 -3.44 3.19 6.99
C ALA A 79 -3.03 4.63 6.68
N LYS A 80 -3.99 5.50 6.36
CA LYS A 80 -3.75 6.94 6.16
C LYS A 80 -3.18 7.60 7.43
N ARG A 81 -3.75 7.30 8.61
CA ARG A 81 -3.22 7.80 9.89
C ARG A 81 -1.81 7.32 10.16
N TRP A 82 -1.52 6.04 9.89
CA TRP A 82 -0.20 5.46 10.04
C TRP A 82 0.82 6.13 9.13
N CYS A 83 0.51 6.31 7.84
CA CYS A 83 1.37 7.03 6.90
C CYS A 83 1.66 8.46 7.39
N ASN A 84 0.63 9.18 7.85
CA ASN A 84 0.81 10.53 8.39
C ASN A 84 1.74 10.56 9.61
N ALA A 85 1.59 9.61 10.54
CA ALA A 85 2.44 9.52 11.74
C ALA A 85 3.90 9.25 11.37
N ILE A 86 4.16 8.27 10.50
CA ILE A 86 5.51 7.92 10.03
C ILE A 86 6.15 9.07 9.24
N ASN A 87 5.38 9.72 8.37
CA ASN A 87 5.85 10.88 7.61
C ASN A 87 6.19 12.07 8.51
N THR A 88 5.43 12.26 9.60
CA THR A 88 5.69 13.30 10.59
C THR A 88 6.97 13.02 11.38
N ASP A 89 7.24 11.76 11.72
CA ASP A 89 8.50 11.37 12.37
C ASP A 89 9.71 11.59 11.45
N GLY A 90 9.54 11.43 10.14
CA GLY A 90 10.52 11.82 9.12
C GLY A 90 11.77 10.92 9.02
N LYS A 91 11.85 9.85 9.82
CA LYS A 91 13.03 8.96 9.88
C LYS A 91 12.97 7.76 8.93
N HIS A 92 11.80 7.45 8.38
CA HIS A 92 11.54 6.19 7.68
C HIS A 92 11.25 6.36 6.18
N GLY A 93 11.69 7.48 5.59
CA GLY A 93 11.26 7.87 4.24
C GLY A 93 9.83 8.39 4.26
N HIS A 94 9.26 8.61 3.07
CA HIS A 94 7.89 9.07 2.91
C HIS A 94 6.98 7.93 2.46
N TRP A 95 5.84 7.77 3.11
CA TRP A 95 4.90 6.67 2.95
C TRP A 95 3.55 7.19 2.48
N GLN A 96 3.00 6.52 1.47
CA GLN A 96 1.70 6.79 0.89
C GLN A 96 0.85 5.52 0.94
N TYR A 97 -0.46 5.68 0.99
CA TYR A 97 -1.41 4.56 0.95
C TYR A 97 -2.37 4.76 -0.21
N PHE A 98 -2.59 3.70 -0.99
CA PHE A 98 -3.56 3.70 -2.08
C PHE A 98 -4.36 2.41 -2.11
N LEU A 99 -5.68 2.53 -2.07
CA LEU A 99 -6.62 1.44 -2.21
C LEU A 99 -7.21 1.46 -3.62
N THR A 100 -7.00 0.38 -4.37
CA THR A 100 -7.33 0.33 -5.78
C THR A 100 -7.88 -1.03 -6.19
N GLY A 101 -8.66 -1.06 -7.27
CA GLY A 101 -8.85 -2.30 -8.02
C GLY A 101 -7.68 -2.53 -9.00
N LEU A 102 -7.58 -3.75 -9.55
CA LEU A 102 -6.52 -4.12 -10.49
C LEU A 102 -6.35 -3.13 -11.66
N SER A 103 -7.47 -2.60 -12.18
CA SER A 103 -7.46 -1.68 -13.33
C SER A 103 -6.79 -0.34 -13.07
N LYS A 104 -6.66 0.10 -11.80
CA LYS A 104 -6.05 1.38 -11.44
C LYS A 104 -4.72 1.25 -10.70
N VAL A 105 -4.10 0.08 -10.70
CA VAL A 105 -2.77 -0.13 -10.09
C VAL A 105 -1.73 0.83 -10.70
N LYS A 106 -1.71 0.98 -12.03
CA LYS A 106 -0.80 1.93 -12.71
C LYS A 106 -1.05 3.37 -12.25
N GLU A 107 -2.30 3.81 -12.27
CA GLU A 107 -2.70 5.14 -11.82
C GLU A 107 -2.28 5.40 -10.36
N GLY A 108 -2.43 4.40 -9.48
CA GLY A 108 -2.00 4.50 -8.09
C GLY A 108 -0.48 4.71 -7.94
N ILE A 109 0.33 4.01 -8.74
CA ILE A 109 1.78 4.19 -8.75
C ILE A 109 2.17 5.56 -9.32
N ASP A 110 1.54 6.00 -10.41
CA ASP A 110 1.79 7.31 -11.03
C ASP A 110 1.43 8.47 -10.08
N GLN A 111 0.29 8.38 -9.39
CA GLN A 111 -0.13 9.37 -8.40
C GLN A 111 0.83 9.44 -7.22
N ALA A 112 1.29 8.28 -6.74
CA ALA A 112 2.25 8.22 -5.65
C ALA A 112 3.61 8.82 -6.06
N LEU A 113 4.06 8.59 -7.29
CA LEU A 113 5.28 9.23 -7.80
C LEU A 113 5.14 10.75 -7.86
N THR A 114 4.01 11.24 -8.38
CA THR A 114 3.77 12.69 -8.55
C THR A 114 3.62 13.43 -7.22
N SER A 115 3.05 12.75 -6.22
CA SER A 115 2.83 13.31 -4.88
C SER A 115 4.03 13.14 -3.95
N SER A 116 5.08 12.45 -4.41
CA SER A 116 6.29 12.25 -3.63
C SER A 116 7.03 13.58 -3.41
N PRO A 117 7.46 13.90 -2.18
CA PRO A 117 8.31 15.06 -1.95
C PRO A 117 9.65 14.92 -2.70
N PRO A 118 10.24 16.05 -3.14
CA PRO A 118 11.53 16.07 -3.84
C PRO A 118 12.69 15.58 -2.97
#